data_AF-A0AAF1BFY3-F1
#
_entry.id   AF-A0AAF1BFY3-F1
#
_cell.length_a   1.000
_cell.length_b   1.000
_cell.length_c   1.000
_cell.angle_alpha   90.00
_cell.angle_beta   90.00
_cell.angle_gamma   90.00
#
_symmetry.space_group_name_H-M   'P 1'
#
loop_
_entity.id
_entity.type
_entity.pdbx_description
1 polymer ?
#
loop_
_entity_poly.entity_id
_entity_poly.type
_entity_poly.pdbx_seq_one_letter_code
_entity_poly.pdbx_strand_id
1 'polypeptide(L)'
;MTEYWVSQGNKWCDFCKIFISSNPISIRNHELGQRHKDAVAKKITTMRQDKAAKDKEVKEAARSLEQIEAKAQRSYQKDISTFKEARNSNAQALVSQEDGQGAFKGSTISADWEFDSATGYYYDQLNGCHYDPNSGFYYTDAIGKWVTTQEEALSAPRSSSSSVNQKSMFKKPLLSSDSKPDVKNRTSSPASVNPARSAKGAPSSLMVHKRKRQDKPKAISAEEVAALKAREAARKRVEDREKSLLGLYKH
;
A
#
# COMPACT_ATOMS: atom_id res chain seq x y z
N MET A 1 62.55 -14.53 -33.33
CA MET A 1 61.49 -14.95 -32.40
C MET A 1 61.28 -13.78 -31.44
N THR A 2 60.20 -13.02 -31.58
CA THR A 2 59.92 -11.85 -30.74
C THR A 2 59.14 -12.29 -29.51
N GLU A 3 59.75 -12.21 -28.34
CA GLU A 3 59.08 -12.53 -27.08
C GLU A 3 57.97 -11.52 -26.81
N TYR A 4 56.76 -12.03 -26.61
CA TYR A 4 55.58 -11.25 -26.28
C TYR A 4 55.64 -10.88 -24.80
N TRP A 5 55.91 -9.60 -24.50
CA TRP A 5 55.87 -9.11 -23.13
C TRP A 5 54.44 -8.78 -22.73
N VAL A 6 53.93 -9.49 -21.71
CA VAL A 6 52.64 -9.19 -21.08
C VAL A 6 52.90 -8.41 -19.81
N SER A 7 52.40 -7.18 -19.73
CA SER A 7 52.42 -6.42 -18.48
C SER A 7 51.56 -7.14 -17.44
N GLN A 8 52.16 -7.44 -16.29
CA GLN A 8 51.45 -7.94 -15.12
C GLN A 8 50.47 -6.87 -14.62
N GLY A 9 49.16 -7.12 -14.73
CA GLY A 9 48.13 -6.16 -14.30
C GLY A 9 48.04 -5.99 -12.78
N ASN A 10 47.24 -5.04 -12.30
CA ASN A 10 46.98 -4.89 -10.86
C ASN A 10 45.68 -5.60 -10.46
N LYS A 11 45.66 -6.28 -9.31
CA LYS A 11 44.47 -6.89 -8.67
C LYS A 11 43.73 -5.86 -7.83
N TRP A 12 42.41 -5.79 -7.97
CA TRP A 12 41.54 -5.03 -7.06
C TRP A 12 41.15 -5.85 -5.83
N CYS A 13 41.14 -5.24 -4.64
CA CYS A 13 40.61 -5.84 -3.43
C CYS A 13 39.30 -5.18 -3.00
N ASP A 14 38.22 -5.97 -2.90
CA ASP A 14 36.88 -5.45 -2.56
C ASP A 14 36.73 -4.97 -1.11
N PHE A 15 37.50 -5.54 -0.18
CA PHE A 15 37.43 -5.18 1.23
C PHE A 15 38.24 -3.92 1.54
N CYS A 16 39.44 -3.82 0.96
CA CYS A 16 40.33 -2.67 1.18
C CYS A 16 40.13 -1.55 0.16
N LYS A 17 39.43 -1.80 -0.95
CA LYS A 17 39.18 -0.86 -2.05
C LYS A 17 40.48 -0.22 -2.57
N ILE A 18 41.50 -1.04 -2.79
CA ILE A 18 42.80 -0.64 -3.35
C ILE A 18 43.24 -1.61 -4.45
N PHE A 19 44.04 -1.09 -5.38
CA PHE A 19 44.78 -1.89 -6.35
C PHE A 19 46.09 -2.40 -5.74
N ILE A 20 46.38 -3.68 -5.94
CA ILE A 20 47.56 -4.42 -5.48
C ILE A 20 48.27 -4.94 -6.72
N SER A 21 49.59 -5.03 -6.73
CA SER A 21 50.31 -5.69 -7.84
C SER A 21 49.88 -7.15 -7.98
N SER A 22 49.78 -7.70 -9.20
CA SER A 22 49.39 -9.11 -9.40
C SER A 22 50.40 -10.15 -8.91
N ASN A 23 51.48 -9.74 -8.25
CA ASN A 23 52.46 -10.66 -7.71
C ASN A 23 51.82 -11.53 -6.61
N PRO A 24 51.91 -12.88 -6.67
CA PRO A 24 51.24 -13.77 -5.73
C PRO A 24 51.68 -13.57 -4.27
N ILE A 25 52.91 -13.08 -4.06
CA ILE A 25 53.44 -12.73 -2.74
C ILE A 25 52.79 -11.43 -2.23
N SER A 26 52.65 -10.42 -3.09
CA SER A 26 52.03 -9.14 -2.74
C SER A 26 50.55 -9.32 -2.36
N ILE A 27 49.84 -10.16 -3.11
CA ILE A 27 48.44 -10.51 -2.84
C ILE A 27 48.33 -11.22 -1.48
N ARG A 28 49.16 -12.25 -1.21
CA ARG A 28 49.13 -12.96 0.07
C ARG A 28 49.48 -12.07 1.25
N ASN A 29 50.49 -11.22 1.13
CA ASN A 29 50.87 -10.28 2.19
C ASN A 29 49.76 -9.24 2.45
N HIS A 30 49.04 -8.83 1.41
CA HIS A 30 47.87 -7.96 1.56
C HIS A 30 46.73 -8.67 2.29
N GLU A 31 46.35 -9.87 1.86
CA GLU A 31 45.26 -10.66 2.44
C GLU A 31 45.54 -11.05 3.91
N LEU A 32 46.80 -11.33 4.24
CA LEU A 32 47.25 -11.59 5.61
C LEU A 32 47.43 -10.32 6.45
N GLY A 33 47.44 -9.15 5.81
CA GLY A 33 47.63 -7.85 6.46
C GLY A 33 46.48 -7.50 7.40
N GLN A 34 46.80 -6.83 8.51
CA GLN A 34 45.83 -6.48 9.55
C GLN A 34 44.68 -5.61 9.01
N ARG A 35 44.98 -4.66 8.12
CA ARG A 35 43.97 -3.80 7.50
C ARG A 35 42.93 -4.58 6.71
N HIS A 36 43.34 -5.64 6.02
CA HIS A 36 42.43 -6.50 5.26
C HIS A 36 41.55 -7.32 6.21
N LYS A 37 42.16 -7.97 7.19
CA LYS A 37 41.45 -8.75 8.23
C LYS A 37 40.43 -7.90 8.98
N ASP A 38 40.80 -6.69 9.39
CA ASP A 38 39.91 -5.76 10.07
C ASP A 38 38.75 -5.31 9.17
N ALA A 39 39.01 -5.04 7.89
CA ALA A 39 37.98 -4.66 6.93
C ALA A 39 36.98 -5.81 6.67
N VAL A 40 37.49 -7.04 6.55
CA VAL A 40 36.66 -8.26 6.42
C VAL A 40 35.83 -8.46 7.68
N ALA A 41 36.44 -8.39 8.86
CA ALA A 41 35.73 -8.54 10.13
C ALA A 41 34.62 -7.49 10.29
N LYS A 42 34.90 -6.22 9.96
CA LYS A 42 33.91 -5.13 9.95
C LYS A 42 32.77 -5.40 8.96
N LYS A 43 33.06 -5.94 7.78
CA LYS A 43 32.02 -6.29 6.81
C LYS A 43 31.13 -7.43 7.32
N ILE A 44 31.70 -8.42 8.01
CA ILE A 44 30.93 -9.51 8.61
C ILE A 44 30.05 -9.00 9.76
N THR A 45 30.57 -8.13 10.62
CA THR A 45 29.79 -7.58 11.75
C THR A 45 28.66 -6.68 11.27
N THR A 46 28.93 -5.79 10.31
CA THR A 46 27.89 -4.94 9.69
C THR A 46 26.81 -5.79 9.03
N MET A 47 27.17 -6.81 8.24
CA MET A 47 26.19 -7.73 7.65
C MET A 47 25.31 -8.44 8.70
N ARG A 48 25.88 -8.81 9.86
CA ARG A 48 25.09 -9.42 10.95
C ARG A 48 24.15 -8.40 11.61
N GLN A 49 24.63 -7.19 11.84
CA GLN A 49 23.83 -6.09 12.41
C GLN A 49 22.69 -5.69 11.47
N ASP A 50 22.97 -5.55 10.17
CA ASP A 50 21.98 -5.20 9.16
C ASP A 50 20.88 -6.27 9.05
N LYS A 51 21.24 -7.55 9.11
CA LYS A 51 20.26 -8.65 9.15
C LYS A 51 19.39 -8.55 10.40
N ALA A 52 20.01 -8.37 11.58
CA ALA A 52 19.27 -8.23 12.84
C ALA A 52 18.37 -6.98 12.88
N ALA A 53 18.77 -5.88 12.24
CA ALA A 53 17.96 -4.67 12.11
C ALA A 53 16.76 -4.91 11.19
N LYS A 54 16.99 -5.48 9.99
CA LYS A 54 15.92 -5.84 9.05
C LYS A 54 14.92 -6.82 9.67
N ASP A 55 15.39 -7.81 10.41
CA ASP A 55 14.49 -8.77 11.08
C ASP A 55 13.62 -8.10 12.15
N LYS A 56 14.14 -7.07 12.85
CA LYS A 56 13.35 -6.27 13.80
C LYS A 56 12.32 -5.41 13.08
N GLU A 57 12.72 -4.71 12.02
CA GLU A 57 11.82 -3.89 11.20
C GLU A 57 10.68 -4.73 10.61
N VAL A 58 10.98 -5.94 10.10
CA VAL A 58 9.98 -6.87 9.59
C VAL A 58 9.02 -7.33 10.69
N LYS A 59 9.52 -7.62 11.90
CA LYS A 59 8.65 -7.99 13.04
C LYS A 59 7.77 -6.84 13.50
N GLU A 60 8.30 -5.63 13.52
CA GLU A 60 7.54 -4.43 13.87
C GLU A 60 6.46 -4.12 12.83
N ALA A 61 6.79 -4.25 11.54
CA ALA A 61 5.83 -4.14 10.45
C ALA A 61 4.75 -5.24 10.50
N ALA A 62 5.12 -6.49 10.78
CA ALA A 62 4.15 -7.57 10.94
C ALA A 62 3.17 -7.28 12.09
N ARG A 63 3.69 -6.79 13.23
CA ARG A 63 2.85 -6.41 14.37
C ARG A 63 1.92 -5.24 14.05
N SER A 64 2.39 -4.24 13.28
CA SER A 64 1.54 -3.11 12.90
C SER A 64 0.44 -3.53 11.93
N LEU A 65 0.74 -4.43 10.98
CA LEU A 65 -0.24 -5.02 10.07
C LEU A 65 -1.30 -5.83 10.84
N GLU A 66 -0.89 -6.68 11.78
CA GLU A 66 -1.83 -7.44 12.63
C GLU A 66 -2.78 -6.52 13.41
N GLN A 67 -2.28 -5.39 13.93
CA GLN A 67 -3.12 -4.41 14.62
C GLN A 67 -4.12 -3.71 13.68
N ILE A 68 -3.71 -3.43 12.44
CA ILE A 68 -4.58 -2.84 11.43
C ILE A 68 -5.66 -3.84 11.04
N GLU A 69 -5.29 -5.09 10.78
CA GLU A 69 -6.20 -6.18 10.45
C GLU A 69 -7.22 -6.42 11.58
N ALA A 70 -6.77 -6.48 12.83
CA ALA A 70 -7.65 -6.66 13.97
C ALA A 70 -8.63 -5.49 14.14
N LYS A 71 -8.21 -4.25 13.88
CA LYS A 71 -9.09 -3.08 13.91
C LYS A 71 -10.11 -3.10 12.76
N ALA A 72 -9.67 -3.45 11.55
CA ALA A 72 -10.51 -3.56 10.38
C ALA A 72 -11.56 -4.67 10.52
N GLN A 73 -11.18 -5.83 11.08
CA GLN A 73 -12.11 -6.92 11.37
C GLN A 73 -13.16 -6.51 12.40
N ARG A 74 -12.77 -5.77 13.45
CA ARG A 74 -13.71 -5.27 14.47
C ARG A 74 -14.68 -4.24 13.90
N SER A 75 -14.22 -3.32 13.05
CA SER A 75 -15.14 -2.37 12.40
C SER A 75 -16.08 -3.09 11.44
N TYR A 76 -15.56 -4.00 10.62
CA TYR A 76 -16.39 -4.79 9.71
C TYR A 76 -17.46 -5.60 10.44
N GLN A 77 -17.12 -6.25 11.56
CA GLN A 77 -18.09 -6.98 12.36
C GLN A 77 -19.18 -6.06 12.92
N LYS A 78 -18.81 -4.86 13.39
CA LYS A 78 -19.77 -3.86 13.87
C LYS A 78 -20.70 -3.40 12.75
N ASP A 79 -20.16 -3.09 11.58
CA ASP A 79 -20.95 -2.67 10.43
C ASP A 79 -21.95 -3.77 10.04
N ILE A 80 -21.52 -5.03 9.98
CA ILE A 80 -22.44 -6.17 9.73
C ILE A 80 -23.55 -6.24 10.79
N SER A 81 -23.23 -6.10 12.09
CA SER A 81 -24.27 -6.10 13.13
C SER A 81 -25.23 -4.93 12.97
N THR A 82 -24.73 -3.73 12.68
CA THR A 82 -25.57 -2.54 12.46
C THR A 82 -26.47 -2.70 11.23
N PHE A 83 -25.97 -3.27 10.13
CA PHE A 83 -26.78 -3.58 8.95
C PHE A 83 -27.85 -4.65 9.26
N LYS A 84 -27.52 -5.68 10.06
CA LYS A 84 -28.49 -6.69 10.49
C LYS A 84 -29.55 -6.09 11.42
N GLU A 85 -29.16 -5.26 12.38
CA GLU A 85 -30.07 -4.57 13.29
C GLU A 85 -30.99 -3.63 12.53
N ALA A 86 -30.47 -2.80 11.62
CA ALA A 86 -31.29 -1.92 10.77
C ALA A 86 -32.29 -2.72 9.92
N ARG A 87 -31.87 -3.87 9.35
CA ARG A 87 -32.75 -4.77 8.62
C ARG A 87 -33.85 -5.35 9.51
N ASN A 88 -33.50 -5.81 10.71
CA ASN A 88 -34.45 -6.39 11.66
C ASN A 88 -35.43 -5.34 12.19
N SER A 89 -34.98 -4.12 12.49
CA SER A 89 -35.84 -3.01 12.90
C SER A 89 -36.81 -2.60 11.79
N ASN A 90 -36.36 -2.59 10.53
CA ASN A 90 -37.24 -2.36 9.38
C ASN A 90 -38.29 -3.48 9.24
N ALA A 91 -37.88 -4.75 9.35
CA ALA A 91 -38.82 -5.87 9.33
C ALA A 91 -39.83 -5.84 10.49
N GLN A 92 -39.41 -5.44 11.70
CA GLN A 92 -40.30 -5.33 12.87
C GLN A 92 -41.30 -4.17 12.75
N ALA A 93 -40.90 -3.06 12.13
CA ALA A 93 -41.80 -1.94 11.84
C ALA A 93 -42.90 -2.34 10.84
N LEU A 94 -42.60 -3.25 9.92
CA LEU A 94 -43.56 -3.77 8.94
C LEU A 94 -44.59 -4.72 9.57
N VAL A 95 -44.17 -5.53 10.54
CA VAL A 95 -45.05 -6.48 11.28
C VAL A 95 -45.95 -5.77 12.29
N SER A 96 -45.51 -4.67 12.90
CA SER A 96 -46.32 -3.96 13.90
C SER A 96 -47.48 -3.14 13.31
N GLN A 97 -47.64 -3.14 11.98
CA GLN A 97 -48.71 -2.45 11.26
C GLN A 97 -49.92 -3.35 10.94
N GLU A 98 -49.90 -4.64 11.30
CA GLU A 98 -50.97 -5.60 10.92
C GLU A 98 -52.03 -5.88 12.01
N ASP A 99 -51.82 -5.46 13.25
CA ASP A 99 -52.76 -5.71 14.36
C ASP A 99 -53.73 -4.53 14.59
N GLY A 100 -54.65 -4.32 13.65
CA GLY A 100 -55.75 -3.35 13.75
C GLY A 100 -56.86 -3.61 12.72
N GLN A 101 -57.94 -4.26 13.16
CA GLN A 101 -59.04 -4.84 12.36
C GLN A 101 -59.70 -3.90 11.32
N GLY A 102 -59.91 -4.40 10.10
CA GLY A 102 -60.89 -3.85 9.15
C GLY A 102 -60.75 -4.40 7.74
N ALA A 103 -61.66 -5.30 7.34
CA ALA A 103 -61.81 -5.74 5.95
C ALA A 103 -62.15 -4.54 5.04
N PHE A 104 -61.14 -4.01 4.33
CA PHE A 104 -61.32 -3.09 3.22
C PHE A 104 -60.64 -3.70 1.99
N LYS A 105 -61.47 -4.14 1.04
CA LYS A 105 -61.06 -4.57 -0.29
C LYS A 105 -60.64 -3.34 -1.08
N GLY A 106 -59.41 -2.88 -0.85
CA GLY A 106 -58.85 -1.70 -1.48
C GLY A 106 -57.35 -1.81 -1.62
N SER A 107 -56.92 -2.53 -2.66
CA SER A 107 -55.71 -2.24 -3.46
C SER A 107 -54.52 -1.64 -2.69
N THR A 108 -54.00 -2.35 -1.70
CA THR A 108 -52.62 -2.16 -1.27
C THR A 108 -51.74 -2.67 -2.40
N ILE A 109 -51.11 -1.74 -3.12
CA ILE A 109 -50.06 -2.02 -4.11
C ILE A 109 -48.85 -2.53 -3.31
N SER A 110 -48.93 -3.77 -2.86
CA SER A 110 -47.76 -4.56 -2.53
C SER A 110 -47.04 -4.75 -3.86
N ALA A 111 -45.91 -4.08 -4.04
CA ALA A 111 -44.99 -4.40 -5.11
C ALA A 111 -44.55 -5.86 -4.88
N ASP A 112 -45.22 -6.79 -5.55
CA ASP A 112 -44.85 -8.20 -5.56
C ASP A 112 -43.54 -8.32 -6.34
N TRP A 113 -42.43 -8.10 -5.62
CA TRP A 113 -41.10 -8.39 -6.12
C TRP A 113 -40.96 -9.91 -6.24
N GLU A 114 -40.97 -10.40 -7.47
CA GLU A 114 -40.76 -11.82 -7.75
C GLU A 114 -39.26 -12.12 -7.77
N PHE A 115 -38.82 -13.03 -6.91
CA PHE A 115 -37.45 -13.51 -6.91
C PHE A 115 -37.27 -14.55 -8.02
N ASP A 116 -36.50 -14.20 -9.05
CA ASP A 116 -36.12 -15.17 -10.06
C ASP A 116 -34.87 -15.95 -9.63
N SER A 117 -35.08 -17.22 -9.29
CA SER A 117 -33.98 -18.11 -8.89
C SER A 117 -33.01 -18.42 -10.03
N ALA A 118 -33.41 -18.23 -11.29
CA ALA A 118 -32.55 -18.48 -12.45
C ALA A 118 -31.54 -17.36 -12.70
N THR A 119 -31.92 -16.12 -12.41
CA THR A 119 -31.08 -14.93 -12.62
C THR A 119 -30.51 -14.35 -11.31
N GLY A 120 -31.08 -14.71 -10.15
CA GLY A 120 -30.64 -14.24 -8.83
C GLY A 120 -31.04 -12.81 -8.51
N TYR A 121 -31.87 -12.19 -9.36
CA TYR A 121 -32.39 -10.83 -9.20
C TYR A 121 -33.85 -10.86 -8.77
N TYR A 122 -34.27 -9.83 -8.03
CA TYR A 122 -35.69 -9.56 -7.79
C TYR A 122 -36.24 -8.74 -8.96
N TYR A 123 -37.35 -9.17 -9.53
CA TYR A 123 -38.01 -8.48 -10.64
C TYR A 123 -39.34 -7.89 -10.18
N ASP A 124 -39.55 -6.61 -10.47
CA ASP A 124 -40.84 -5.94 -10.27
C ASP A 124 -41.54 -5.78 -11.62
N GLN A 125 -42.64 -6.51 -11.79
CA GLN A 125 -43.46 -6.50 -13.00
C GLN A 125 -44.14 -5.15 -13.26
N LEU A 126 -44.43 -4.37 -12.21
CA LEU A 126 -45.13 -3.09 -12.34
C LEU A 126 -44.21 -1.99 -12.88
N ASN A 127 -42.90 -2.15 -12.64
CA ASN A 127 -41.90 -1.14 -12.91
C ASN A 127 -40.85 -1.58 -13.94
N GLY A 128 -40.83 -2.86 -14.33
CA GLY A 128 -39.79 -3.41 -15.21
C GLY A 128 -38.38 -3.28 -14.63
N CYS A 129 -38.28 -3.29 -13.29
CA CYS A 129 -37.04 -3.08 -12.56
C CYS A 129 -36.48 -4.40 -12.07
N HIS A 130 -35.18 -4.58 -12.21
CA HIS A 130 -34.42 -5.67 -11.60
C HIS A 130 -33.64 -5.12 -10.41
N TYR A 131 -33.65 -5.83 -9.29
CA TYR A 131 -32.90 -5.48 -8.08
C TYR A 131 -31.93 -6.61 -7.72
N ASP A 132 -30.67 -6.23 -7.49
CA ASP A 132 -29.61 -7.14 -7.07
C ASP A 132 -29.38 -7.06 -5.55
N PRO A 133 -29.67 -8.12 -4.77
CA PRO A 133 -29.47 -8.14 -3.32
C PRO A 133 -28.02 -8.05 -2.87
N ASN A 134 -27.08 -8.45 -3.73
CA ASN A 134 -25.66 -8.52 -3.36
C ASN A 134 -24.97 -7.18 -3.58
N SER A 135 -25.41 -6.43 -4.59
CA SER A 135 -24.81 -5.15 -4.96
C SER A 135 -25.66 -3.94 -4.53
N GLY A 136 -26.96 -4.13 -4.26
CA GLY A 136 -27.88 -3.08 -3.84
C GLY A 136 -28.27 -2.11 -4.95
N PHE A 137 -28.00 -2.47 -6.22
CA PHE A 137 -28.33 -1.65 -7.38
C PHE A 137 -29.64 -2.11 -8.04
N TYR A 138 -30.28 -1.15 -8.71
CA TYR A 138 -31.48 -1.30 -9.51
C TYR A 138 -31.13 -1.15 -10.99
N TYR A 139 -31.74 -1.97 -11.83
CA TYR A 139 -31.57 -1.95 -13.28
C TYR A 139 -32.92 -1.89 -13.99
N THR A 140 -33.05 -0.98 -14.95
CA THR A 140 -34.20 -0.88 -15.84
C THR A 140 -33.74 -0.84 -17.28
N ASP A 141 -34.49 -1.49 -18.16
CA ASP A 141 -34.19 -1.49 -19.60
C ASP A 141 -34.28 -0.08 -20.21
N ALA A 142 -35.01 0.83 -19.57
CA ALA A 142 -35.10 2.24 -19.99
C ALA A 142 -33.80 3.02 -19.75
N ILE A 143 -33.01 2.67 -18.74
CA ILE A 143 -31.76 3.35 -18.39
C ILE A 143 -30.55 2.59 -18.94
N GLY A 144 -30.66 1.26 -19.05
CA GLY A 144 -29.59 0.39 -19.54
C GLY A 144 -28.34 0.42 -18.65
N LYS A 145 -28.45 0.88 -17.40
CA LYS A 145 -27.36 1.01 -16.42
C LYS A 145 -27.87 0.68 -15.02
N TRP A 146 -26.95 0.26 -14.16
CA TRP A 146 -27.19 -0.01 -12.75
C TRP A 146 -27.15 1.28 -11.93
N VAL A 147 -28.16 1.50 -11.10
CA VAL A 147 -28.41 2.73 -10.36
C VAL A 147 -28.63 2.42 -8.87
N THR A 148 -28.10 3.25 -7.96
CA THR A 148 -28.17 2.98 -6.50
C THR A 148 -29.50 3.36 -5.87
N THR A 149 -30.31 4.16 -6.55
CA THR A 149 -31.61 4.62 -6.04
C THR A 149 -32.76 4.05 -6.88
N GLN A 150 -33.80 3.59 -6.19
CA GLN A 150 -35.01 3.09 -6.83
C GLN A 150 -35.71 4.20 -7.62
N GLU A 151 -35.69 5.43 -7.13
CA GLU A 151 -36.34 6.59 -7.79
C GLU A 151 -35.67 6.96 -9.12
N GLU A 152 -34.34 6.92 -9.21
CA GLU A 152 -33.62 7.18 -10.45
C GLU A 152 -33.81 6.03 -11.45
N ALA A 153 -33.93 4.79 -10.97
CA ALA A 153 -34.31 3.65 -11.80
C ALA A 153 -35.72 3.79 -12.43
N LEU A 154 -36.63 4.47 -11.72
CA LEU A 154 -38.03 4.68 -12.09
C LEU A 154 -38.30 6.00 -12.86
N SER A 155 -37.38 6.97 -12.80
CA SER A 155 -37.58 8.33 -13.35
C SER A 155 -37.38 8.46 -14.86
N ALA A 156 -37.17 7.36 -15.58
CA ALA A 156 -37.12 7.39 -17.04
C ALA A 156 -38.53 7.64 -17.63
N PRO A 157 -38.68 8.52 -18.63
CA PRO A 157 -39.99 8.81 -19.21
C PRO A 157 -40.57 7.55 -19.88
N ARG A 158 -41.71 7.06 -19.37
CA ARG A 158 -42.49 5.97 -19.97
C ARG A 158 -43.04 6.45 -21.32
N SER A 159 -42.31 6.15 -22.38
CA SER A 159 -42.87 6.20 -23.73
C SER A 159 -43.74 4.96 -23.92
N SER A 160 -45.05 5.17 -24.05
CA SER A 160 -46.00 4.14 -24.43
C SER A 160 -45.61 3.54 -25.78
N SER A 161 -45.42 2.22 -25.84
CA SER A 161 -45.83 1.40 -27.00
C SER A 161 -45.59 -0.10 -26.78
N SER A 162 -46.71 -0.82 -26.73
CA SER A 162 -47.01 -2.10 -27.39
C SER A 162 -45.89 -3.12 -27.69
N SER A 163 -46.08 -4.31 -27.09
CA SER A 163 -46.02 -5.66 -27.71
C SER A 163 -44.79 -6.12 -28.50
N VAL A 164 -44.26 -7.30 -28.17
CA VAL A 164 -44.23 -8.51 -29.04
C VAL A 164 -43.19 -9.52 -28.53
N ASN A 165 -43.68 -10.73 -28.25
CA ASN A 165 -43.10 -12.08 -28.34
C ASN A 165 -41.67 -12.41 -27.88
N GLN A 166 -41.65 -13.50 -27.10
CA GLN A 166 -40.59 -14.50 -27.01
C GLN A 166 -39.87 -14.77 -28.33
N LYS A 167 -38.53 -14.84 -28.28
CA LYS A 167 -37.76 -16.06 -28.57
C LYS A 167 -36.26 -15.86 -28.28
N SER A 168 -35.76 -16.75 -27.42
CA SER A 168 -34.49 -17.48 -27.54
C SER A 168 -33.72 -17.24 -28.84
N MET A 169 -32.43 -16.93 -28.73
CA MET A 169 -31.36 -17.77 -29.29
C MET A 169 -30.00 -17.38 -28.71
N PHE A 170 -29.39 -18.36 -28.04
CA PHE A 170 -27.96 -18.42 -27.77
C PHE A 170 -27.14 -18.14 -29.04
N LYS A 171 -26.09 -17.32 -28.91
CA LYS A 171 -24.78 -17.58 -29.54
C LYS A 171 -23.70 -16.72 -28.89
N LYS A 172 -22.77 -17.43 -28.23
CA LYS A 172 -21.48 -16.95 -27.72
C LYS A 172 -20.61 -16.41 -28.87
N PRO A 173 -19.80 -15.36 -28.66
CA PRO A 173 -18.62 -15.12 -29.49
C PRO A 173 -17.47 -16.02 -29.03
N LEU A 174 -16.85 -16.60 -30.05
CA LEU A 174 -15.71 -17.48 -30.08
C LEU A 174 -14.44 -16.78 -29.52
N LEU A 175 -13.68 -17.53 -28.71
CA LEU A 175 -12.32 -17.21 -28.30
C LEU A 175 -11.38 -17.45 -29.50
N SER A 176 -10.59 -16.46 -29.90
CA SER A 176 -9.40 -16.65 -30.74
C SER A 176 -8.14 -16.40 -29.91
N SER A 177 -7.43 -17.51 -29.69
CA SER A 177 -6.09 -17.67 -29.17
C SER A 177 -5.04 -17.07 -30.11
N ASP A 178 -3.97 -16.48 -29.56
CA ASP A 178 -2.57 -16.92 -29.76
C ASP A 178 -1.60 -15.98 -28.99
N SER A 179 -0.82 -16.49 -28.02
CA SER A 179 0.52 -17.10 -28.18
C SER A 179 1.58 -16.07 -28.60
N LYS A 180 2.77 -15.88 -28.01
CA LYS A 180 3.59 -16.49 -26.95
C LYS A 180 4.78 -15.51 -26.70
N PRO A 181 5.60 -15.69 -25.65
CA PRO A 181 6.75 -14.83 -25.34
C PRO A 181 8.02 -15.26 -26.10
N ASP A 182 8.88 -14.32 -26.49
CA ASP A 182 10.22 -14.62 -27.02
C ASP A 182 11.34 -13.96 -26.20
N VAL A 183 12.37 -14.75 -25.97
CA VAL A 183 13.55 -14.53 -25.14
C VAL A 183 14.69 -14.08 -26.04
N LYS A 184 15.33 -12.92 -25.77
CA LYS A 184 16.69 -12.65 -26.24
C LYS A 184 17.55 -11.95 -25.19
N ASN A 185 18.54 -12.69 -24.71
CA ASN A 185 19.81 -12.23 -24.15
C ASN A 185 20.39 -11.03 -24.91
N ARG A 186 20.90 -10.00 -24.22
CA ARG A 186 22.20 -9.36 -24.53
C ARG A 186 22.84 -8.71 -23.29
N THR A 187 24.12 -9.02 -23.18
CA THR A 187 25.12 -8.63 -22.21
C THR A 187 25.44 -7.13 -22.21
N SER A 188 25.86 -6.67 -21.03
CA SER A 188 26.42 -5.37 -20.61
C SER A 188 27.48 -4.72 -21.51
N SER A 189 27.47 -3.38 -21.56
CA SER A 189 28.60 -2.49 -21.16
C SER A 189 28.19 -1.00 -21.17
N PRO A 190 28.69 -0.17 -20.22
CA PRO A 190 28.31 1.24 -20.08
C PRO A 190 29.23 2.19 -20.86
N ALA A 191 28.64 3.28 -21.37
CA ALA A 191 29.35 4.37 -22.03
C ALA A 191 30.11 5.25 -21.01
N SER A 192 31.38 5.48 -21.33
CA SER A 192 32.36 6.29 -20.59
C SER A 192 32.11 7.79 -20.78
N VAL A 193 32.13 8.55 -19.68
CA VAL A 193 32.18 10.01 -19.67
C VAL A 193 33.49 10.42 -19.02
N ASN A 194 34.36 11.05 -19.80
CA ASN A 194 35.61 11.68 -19.32
C ASN A 194 35.31 13.07 -18.74
N PRO A 195 35.97 13.45 -17.64
CA PRO A 195 36.46 14.82 -17.49
C PRO A 195 37.97 14.86 -17.19
N ALA A 196 38.67 15.69 -17.96
CA ALA A 196 40.10 15.96 -17.83
C ALA A 196 40.43 16.82 -16.59
N ARG A 197 41.74 16.90 -16.34
CA ARG A 197 42.47 17.16 -15.10
C ARG A 197 43.07 18.57 -15.07
N SER A 198 43.12 19.21 -13.89
CA SER A 198 44.18 20.12 -13.39
C SER A 198 43.80 20.64 -12.00
N ALA A 199 44.65 21.07 -11.07
CA ALA A 199 46.02 20.84 -10.62
C ALA A 199 46.29 21.93 -9.53
N LYS A 200 47.10 21.61 -8.49
CA LYS A 200 47.63 22.49 -7.40
C LYS A 200 46.60 22.96 -6.35
N GLY A 201 46.84 22.95 -5.03
CA GLY A 201 48.00 22.66 -4.18
C GLY A 201 47.95 23.55 -2.93
N ALA A 202 47.93 22.98 -1.71
CA ALA A 202 48.48 23.50 -0.43
C ALA A 202 47.83 22.79 0.79
N PRO A 203 48.62 22.27 1.76
CA PRO A 203 48.10 21.65 2.98
C PRO A 203 48.06 22.66 4.15
N SER A 204 46.92 22.85 4.79
CA SER A 204 46.82 23.62 6.04
C SER A 204 46.97 22.68 7.25
N SER A 205 48.06 22.85 8.00
CA SER A 205 48.31 22.19 9.27
C SER A 205 47.47 22.78 10.40
N LEU A 206 46.70 21.97 11.13
CA LEU A 206 46.29 22.32 12.49
C LEU A 206 46.53 21.11 13.41
N MET A 207 47.37 21.35 14.41
CA MET A 207 47.86 20.36 15.36
C MET A 207 46.75 19.90 16.32
N VAL A 208 46.51 18.58 16.36
CA VAL A 208 45.64 17.96 17.37
C VAL A 208 46.47 17.61 18.59
N HIS A 209 46.36 18.42 19.65
CA HIS A 209 46.88 18.09 20.97
C HIS A 209 46.02 17.01 21.63
N LYS A 210 46.63 15.85 21.90
CA LYS A 210 46.07 14.78 22.74
C LYS A 210 45.89 15.29 24.17
N ARG A 211 44.65 15.28 24.68
CA ARG A 211 44.38 15.11 26.12
C ARG A 211 43.28 14.09 26.32
N LYS A 212 43.59 13.08 27.13
CA LYS A 212 42.75 11.97 27.55
C LYS A 212 41.64 12.52 28.48
N ARG A 213 40.40 12.59 28.00
CA ARG A 213 39.24 12.94 28.85
C ARG A 213 38.58 11.65 29.33
N GLN A 214 38.45 11.51 30.65
CA GLN A 214 37.62 10.46 31.25
C GLN A 214 36.15 10.75 30.91
N ASP A 215 35.47 9.79 30.28
CA ASP A 215 34.03 9.86 30.05
C ASP A 215 33.28 9.49 31.34
N LYS A 216 32.74 10.52 32.00
CA LYS A 216 31.64 10.39 32.94
C LYS A 216 30.32 10.57 32.17
N PRO A 217 29.24 9.83 32.51
CA PRO A 217 27.96 9.98 31.83
C PRO A 217 27.47 11.44 31.97
N LYS A 218 27.09 12.07 30.86
CA LYS A 218 26.49 13.42 30.89
C LYS A 218 25.15 13.33 31.63
N ALA A 219 25.09 13.89 32.83
CA ALA A 219 23.82 14.34 33.38
C ALA A 219 23.27 15.41 32.43
N ILE A 220 22.03 15.22 31.98
CA ILE A 220 21.30 16.19 31.13
C ILE A 220 21.38 17.53 31.86
N SER A 221 22.00 18.53 31.24
CA SER A 221 22.18 19.82 31.88
C SER A 221 20.81 20.47 32.09
N ALA A 222 20.64 21.25 33.16
CA ALA A 222 19.39 21.97 33.41
C ALA A 222 18.95 22.83 32.20
N GLU A 223 19.92 23.27 31.41
CA GLU A 223 19.73 23.99 30.15
C GLU A 223 19.09 23.13 29.06
N GLU A 224 19.47 21.86 28.92
CA GLU A 224 18.89 20.94 27.94
C GLU A 224 17.43 20.57 28.31
N VAL A 225 17.13 20.42 29.61
CA VAL A 225 15.76 20.24 30.10
C VAL A 225 14.90 21.46 29.81
N ALA A 226 15.44 22.67 30.01
CA ALA A 226 14.75 23.91 29.67
C ALA A 226 14.52 24.03 28.16
N ALA A 227 15.49 23.63 27.34
CA ALA A 227 15.36 23.61 25.88
C ALA A 227 14.29 22.62 25.39
N LEU A 228 14.19 21.43 26.00
CA LEU A 228 13.14 20.45 25.68
C LEU A 228 11.75 20.95 26.08
N LYS A 229 11.63 21.53 27.28
CA LYS A 229 10.37 22.13 27.75
C LYS A 229 9.91 23.28 26.86
N ALA A 230 10.85 24.11 26.35
CA ALA A 230 10.55 25.18 25.41
C ALA A 230 10.05 24.65 24.05
N ARG A 231 10.64 23.55 23.55
CA ARG A 231 10.20 22.88 22.32
C ARG A 231 8.81 22.26 22.47
N GLU A 232 8.53 21.64 23.61
CA GLU A 232 7.20 21.10 23.92
C GLU A 232 6.14 22.19 24.05
N ALA A 233 6.46 23.30 24.72
CA ALA A 233 5.58 24.46 24.79
C ALA A 233 5.32 25.11 23.42
N ALA A 234 6.30 25.07 22.50
CA ALA A 234 6.11 25.50 21.12
C ALA A 234 5.17 24.58 20.34
N ARG A 235 5.35 23.25 20.46
CA ARG A 235 4.45 22.26 19.84
C ARG A 235 3.02 22.40 20.35
N LYS A 236 2.82 22.56 21.65
CA LYS A 236 1.49 22.77 22.23
C LYS A 236 0.79 24.02 21.68
N ARG A 237 1.52 25.12 21.50
CA ARG A 237 0.98 26.34 20.86
C ARG A 237 0.60 26.14 19.39
N VAL A 238 1.25 25.22 18.67
CA VAL A 238 0.87 24.86 17.30
C VAL A 238 -0.38 23.98 17.34
N GLU A 239 -0.39 22.95 18.18
CA GLU A 239 -1.56 22.08 18.35
C GLU A 239 -2.81 22.84 18.79
N ASP A 240 -2.70 23.83 19.67
CA ASP A 240 -3.86 24.62 20.11
C ASP A 240 -4.41 25.51 18.98
N ARG A 241 -3.52 26.02 18.10
CA ARG A 241 -3.94 26.72 16.87
C ARG A 241 -4.61 25.77 15.89
N GLU A 242 -4.06 24.58 15.70
CA GLU A 242 -4.62 23.55 14.83
C GLU A 242 -5.96 23.03 15.36
N LYS A 243 -6.09 22.77 16.66
CA LYS A 243 -7.35 22.37 17.31
C LYS A 243 -8.41 23.46 17.19
N SER A 244 -8.03 24.73 17.33
CA SER A 244 -8.94 25.86 17.11
C SER A 244 -9.38 25.98 15.65
N LEU A 245 -8.52 25.66 14.68
CA LEU A 245 -8.82 25.67 13.25
C LEU A 245 -9.69 24.46 12.84
N LEU A 246 -9.50 23.31 13.47
CA LEU A 246 -10.26 22.08 13.23
C LEU A 246 -11.67 22.08 13.88
N GLY A 247 -12.00 23.11 14.67
CA GLY A 247 -13.32 23.30 15.28
C GLY A 247 -14.43 23.83 14.34
N LEU A 248 -14.11 24.08 13.06
CA LEU A 248 -15.08 24.48 12.02
C LEU A 248 -15.87 23.30 11.42
N TYR A 249 -15.63 22.07 11.86
CA TYR A 249 -16.44 20.89 11.51
C TYR A 249 -16.92 20.22 12.81
N LYS A 250 -17.99 20.77 13.39
CA LYS A 250 -18.86 20.02 14.28
C LYS A 250 -20.06 19.58 13.45
N HIS A 251 -20.24 18.25 13.35
CA HIS A 251 -21.49 17.61 12.91
C HIS A 251 -22.66 18.07 13.78
#